data_AF-A0A413Q4P4-F1
#
_entry.id   AF-A0A413Q4P4-F1
#
_cell.length_a   1.000
_cell.length_b   1.000
_cell.length_c   1.000
_cell.angle_alpha   90.00
_cell.angle_beta   90.00
_cell.angle_gamma   90.00
#
_symmetry.space_group_name_H-M   'P 1'
#
loop_
_entity.id
_entity.type
_entity.pdbx_description
1 polymer ?
#
loop_
_entity_poly.entity_id
_entity_poly.type
_entity_poly.pdbx_seq_one_letter_code
_entity_poly.pdbx_strand_id
1 'polypeptide(L)' 'MARREKKLVHKVVMTEGKRNIIQQLLQEYDIETAEDIQDALKDLLGGTIKEMKVCPKPERYVDDIS' A
#
# COMPACT_ATOMS: atom_id res chain seq x y z
N MET A 1 -17.35 -25.67 7.53
CA MET A 1 -16.46 -25.05 6.52
C MET A 1 -16.97 -23.64 6.22
N ALA A 2 -16.38 -22.60 6.81
CA ALA A 2 -16.83 -21.22 6.60
C ALA A 2 -16.53 -20.77 5.15
N ARG A 3 -17.58 -20.48 4.38
CA ARG A 3 -17.44 -19.86 3.05
C ARG A 3 -16.88 -18.45 3.26
N ARG A 4 -15.66 -18.20 2.79
CA ARG A 4 -15.09 -16.85 2.71
C ARG A 4 -15.93 -16.08 1.69
N GLU A 5 -16.86 -15.26 2.16
CA GLU A 5 -17.55 -14.28 1.32
C GLU A 5 -16.47 -13.33 0.75
N LYS A 6 -16.10 -13.52 -0.51
CA LYS A 6 -15.24 -12.58 -1.23
C LYS A 6 -16.02 -11.27 -1.31
N LYS A 7 -15.68 -10.34 -0.41
CA LYS A 7 -16.21 -8.97 -0.36
C LYS A 7 -16.23 -8.41 -1.77
N LEU A 8 -17.39 -7.83 -2.12
CA LEU A 8 -17.65 -7.01 -3.30
C LEU A 8 -16.35 -6.43 -3.86
N VAL A 9 -15.96 -6.90 -5.05
CA VAL A 9 -14.83 -6.36 -5.81
C VAL A 9 -15.05 -4.85 -5.85
N HIS A 10 -14.33 -4.11 -5.01
CA HIS A 10 -14.47 -2.68 -4.93
C HIS A 10 -13.93 -2.18 -6.27
N LYS A 11 -14.84 -1.89 -7.20
CA LYS A 11 -14.52 -1.59 -8.59
C LYS A 11 -13.58 -0.39 -8.55
N VAL A 12 -12.29 -0.64 -8.75
CA VAL A 12 -11.26 0.39 -8.61
C VAL A 12 -11.50 1.38 -9.73
N VAL A 13 -12.13 2.51 -9.40
CA VAL A 13 -12.22 3.62 -10.35
C VAL A 13 -10.81 4.15 -10.54
N MET A 14 -10.34 4.13 -11.78
CA MET A 14 -9.05 4.71 -12.15
C MET A 14 -9.19 6.24 -12.11
N THR A 15 -8.88 6.81 -10.96
CA THR A 15 -8.67 8.25 -10.81
C THR A 15 -7.26 8.60 -11.31
N GLU A 16 -7.01 9.88 -11.58
CA GLU A 16 -5.73 10.34 -12.12
C GLU A 16 -4.54 9.98 -11.22
N GLY A 17 -4.69 10.13 -9.89
CA GLY A 17 -3.67 9.69 -8.94
C GLY A 17 -3.35 8.19 -9.04
N LYS A 18 -4.35 7.34 -9.29
CA LYS A 18 -4.11 5.90 -9.48
C LYS A 18 -3.41 5.59 -10.80
N ARG A 19 -3.70 6.35 -11.87
CA ARG A 19 -2.99 6.22 -13.14
C ARG A 19 -1.52 6.60 -13.00
N ASN A 20 -1.22 7.67 -12.28
CA ASN A 20 0.16 8.11 -12.05
C ASN A 20 0.96 7.08 -11.24
N ILE A 21 0.36 6.49 -10.20
CA ILE A 21 1.00 5.41 -9.42
C ILE A 21 1.30 4.19 -10.31
N ILE A 22 0.34 3.78 -11.14
CA ILE A 22 0.56 2.65 -12.08
C ILE A 22 1.65 2.99 -13.11
N GLN A 23 1.70 4.23 -13.61
CA GLN A 23 2.75 4.65 -14.54
C GLN A 23 4.14 4.64 -13.91
N GLN A 24 4.28 5.09 -12.67
CA GLN A 24 5.55 5.03 -11.95
C GLN A 24 5.99 3.58 -11.72
N LEU A 25 5.05 2.70 -11.34
CA LEU A 25 5.35 1.28 -11.19
C LEU A 25 5.78 0.62 -12.50
N LEU A 26 5.16 0.97 -13.64
CA LEU A 26 5.57 0.48 -14.95
C LEU A 26 6.96 0.98 -15.39
N GLN A 27 7.46 2.07 -14.80
CA GLN A 27 8.79 2.61 -15.10
C GLN A 27 9.87 2.02 -14.18
N GLU A 28 9.54 1.78 -12.92
CA GLU A 28 10.48 1.29 -11.90
C GLU A 28 10.57 -0.23 -11.87
N TYR A 29 9.50 -0.94 -12.23
CA TYR A 29 9.45 -2.39 -12.29
C TYR A 29 9.50 -2.85 -13.74
N ASP A 30 10.25 -3.92 -14.00
CA ASP A 30 10.27 -4.59 -15.30
C ASP A 30 8.99 -5.43 -15.45
N ILE A 31 7.89 -4.75 -15.78
CA ILE A 31 6.55 -5.34 -15.81
C ILE A 31 6.32 -6.01 -17.16
N GLU A 32 6.25 -7.35 -17.15
CA GLU A 32 5.95 -8.14 -18.35
C GLU A 32 4.48 -8.57 -18.41
N THR A 33 3.84 -8.73 -17.25
CA THR A 33 2.49 -9.28 -17.13
C THR A 33 1.56 -8.47 -16.23
N ALA A 34 0.25 -8.71 -16.36
CA ALA A 34 -0.75 -8.14 -15.46
C ALA A 34 -0.60 -8.63 -14.00
N GLU A 35 0.07 -9.77 -13.79
CA GLU A 35 0.34 -10.33 -12.47
C GLU A 35 1.45 -9.56 -11.77
N ASP A 36 2.50 -9.16 -12.50
CA ASP A 36 3.59 -8.32 -12.00
C ASP A 36 3.08 -6.94 -11.54
N ILE A 37 2.13 -6.34 -12.28
CA ILE A 37 1.44 -5.11 -11.85
C ILE A 37 0.74 -5.32 -10.52
N GLN A 38 0.07 -6.46 -10.35
CA GLN A 38 -0.68 -6.75 -9.15
C GLN A 38 0.26 -6.93 -7.95
N ASP A 39 1.39 -7.61 -8.12
CA ASP A 39 2.35 -7.85 -7.05
C ASP A 39 3.13 -6.59 -6.67
N ALA A 40 3.57 -5.79 -7.65
CA ALA A 40 4.18 -4.47 -7.38
C ALA A 40 3.23 -3.55 -6.60
N LEU A 41 1.93 -3.54 -6.94
CA LEU A 41 0.92 -2.78 -6.19
C LEU A 41 0.72 -3.31 -4.77
N LYS A 42 0.73 -4.63 -4.56
CA LYS A 42 0.63 -5.24 -3.23
C LYS A 42 1.83 -4.87 -2.36
N ASP A 43 3.03 -4.94 -2.92
CA ASP A 43 4.27 -4.62 -2.21
C ASP A 43 4.34 -3.13 -1.87
N LEU A 44 3.99 -2.25 -2.80
CA LEU A 44 3.92 -0.80 -2.55
C LEU A 44 2.95 -0.45 -1.41
N LEU A 45 1.75 -1.03 -1.43
CA LEU A 45 0.75 -0.84 -0.38
C LEU A 45 1.20 -1.45 0.95
N GLY A 46 1.82 -2.63 0.91
CA GLY A 46 2.36 -3.33 2.09
C GLY A 46 3.48 -2.52 2.76
N GLY A 47 4.41 -1.98 1.97
CA GLY A 47 5.47 -1.08 2.43
C GLY A 47 4.89 0.18 3.07
N THR A 48 3.95 0.84 2.40
CA THR A 48 3.30 2.05 2.91
C THR A 48 2.59 1.81 4.26
N ILE A 49 1.85 0.71 4.38
CA ILE A 49 1.16 0.36 5.64
C ILE A 49 2.16 -0.01 6.74
N LYS A 50 3.27 -0.67 6.40
CA LYS A 50 4.33 -0.98 7.35
C LYS A 50 4.96 0.30 7.89
N GLU A 51 5.32 1.24 7.02
CA GLU A 51 5.84 2.55 7.42
C GLU A 51 4.84 3.31 8.31
N MET A 52 3.54 3.28 7.97
CA MET A 52 2.50 3.90 8.80
C MET A 52 2.35 3.23 10.18
N LYS A 53 2.58 1.92 10.29
CA LYS A 53 2.57 1.20 11.57
C LYS A 53 3.87 1.36 12.37
N VAL A 54 4.96 1.71 11.71
CA VAL A 54 6.27 1.95 12.31
C VAL A 54 6.45 3.40 12.74
N CYS A 55 5.47 4.29 12.52
CA CYS A 55 5.40 5.56 13.26
C CYS A 55 5.21 5.23 14.75
N PRO A 56 6.28 5.27 15.57
CA PRO A 56 6.14 5.05 16.99
C PRO A 56 5.26 6.21 17.47
N LYS A 57 4.23 5.90 18.25
CA LYS A 57 3.51 6.96 18.99
C LYS A 57 4.56 7.87 19.61
N PRO A 58 4.39 9.20 19.59
CA PRO A 58 5.35 10.09 20.22
C PRO A 58 5.50 9.60 21.67
N GLU A 59 6.65 8.97 21.95
CA GLU A 59 7.08 8.62 23.30
C GLU A 59 6.99 9.95 24.04
N ARG A 60 6.16 9.99 25.08
CA ARG A 60 5.99 11.22 25.85
C ARG A 60 7.38 11.71 26.22
N TYR A 61 7.72 12.90 25.73
CA TYR A 61 8.88 13.64 26.22
C TYR A 61 8.57 13.91 27.69
N VAL A 62 9.05 13.03 28.57
CA VAL A 62 9.19 13.37 29.96
C VAL A 62 10.38 14.30 29.98
N ASP A 63 10.09 15.60 29.93
CA ASP A 63 11.04 16.60 30.40
C ASP A 63 11.39 16.21 31.83
N ASP A 64 12.55 15.58 31.99
CA ASP A 64 13.25 15.45 33.26
C ASP A 64 13.65 16.88 33.69
N ILE A 65 12.69 17.61 34.26
CA ILE A 65 12.96 18.89 34.92
C ILE A 65 13.46 18.54 36.32
N SER A 66 14.79 18.67 36.44
CA SER A 66 15.54 18.73 37.70
C SER A 66 15.05 19.82 38.64
#